data_AF-A0A350J6L0-F1
#
_entry.id   AF-A0A350J6L0-F1
#
_cell.length_a   1.000
_cell.length_b   1.000
_cell.length_c   1.000
_cell.angle_alpha   90.00
_cell.angle_beta   90.00
_cell.angle_gamma   90.00
#
_symmetry.space_group_name_H-M   'P 1'
#
loop_
_entity.id
_entity.type
_entity.pdbx_description
1 polymer ?
#
loop_
_entity_poly.entity_id
_entity_poly.type
_entity_poly.pdbx_seq_one_letter_code
_entity_poly.pdbx_strand_id
1 'polypeptide(L)'
;MEYRIEHDSLGEVKVPADKYWAAQTERSHENFPIGVGIETMPREITHAFGILKKAAALANNSLKPEKMTDEKLAAISTACDEVISGSLNDHFPLVVWQTGSGTQSNMNANEV
;
A
#
# COMPACT_ATOMS: atom_id res chain seq x y z
N MET A 1 14.81 2.02 -17.26
CA MET A 1 13.94 2.00 -16.08
C MET A 1 14.80 2.39 -14.90
N GLU A 2 14.44 3.48 -14.23
CA GLU A 2 15.14 3.92 -13.02
C GLU A 2 14.57 3.17 -11.81
N TYR A 3 15.42 2.90 -10.82
CA TYR A 3 15.06 2.15 -9.63
C TYR A 3 15.55 2.89 -8.39
N ARG A 4 14.79 2.80 -7.30
CA ARG A 4 15.23 3.12 -5.94
C ARG A 4 15.49 1.83 -5.16
N ILE A 5 16.40 1.90 -4.20
CA ILE A 5 16.68 0.78 -3.30
C ILE A 5 15.83 0.95 -2.05
N GLU A 6 15.00 -0.06 -1.76
CA GLU A 6 14.24 -0.17 -0.53
C GLU A 6 14.77 -1.30 0.33
N HIS A 7 14.45 -1.26 1.62
CA HIS A 7 14.93 -2.22 2.61
C HIS A 7 13.80 -2.68 3.54
N ASP A 8 13.73 -3.98 3.78
CA ASP A 8 12.95 -4.59 4.85
C ASP A 8 13.83 -5.57 5.64
N SER A 9 13.24 -6.29 6.59
CA SER A 9 13.99 -7.27 7.42
C SER A 9 14.65 -8.40 6.63
N LEU A 10 14.30 -8.60 5.35
CA LEU A 10 14.90 -9.62 4.48
C LEU A 10 16.05 -9.07 3.62
N GLY A 11 16.31 -7.76 3.68
CA GLY A 11 17.41 -7.09 2.99
C GLY A 11 16.92 -6.05 2.00
N GLU A 12 17.78 -5.73 1.04
CA GLU A 12 17.48 -4.74 -0.01
C GLU A 12 16.66 -5.33 -1.15
N VAL A 13 15.92 -4.48 -1.86
CA VAL A 13 15.21 -4.80 -3.12
C VAL A 13 15.14 -3.55 -4.00
N LYS A 14 15.14 -3.75 -5.33
CA LYS A 14 15.03 -2.67 -6.31
C LYS A 14 13.56 -2.43 -6.65
N VAL A 15 13.06 -1.23 -6.38
CA VAL A 15 11.69 -0.83 -6.68
C VAL A 15 11.71 0.19 -7.83
N PRO A 16 10.82 0.10 -8.84
CA PRO A 16 10.71 1.13 -9.87
C PRO A 16 10.54 2.53 -9.26
N ALA A 17 11.33 3.49 -9.74
CA ALA A 17 11.40 4.83 -9.14
C ALA A 17 10.10 5.64 -9.30
N ASP A 18 9.25 5.26 -10.25
CA ASP A 18 7.95 5.88 -10.56
C ASP A 18 6.79 5.29 -9.74
N LYS A 19 7.05 4.36 -8.83
CA LYS A 19 6.04 3.68 -8.01
C LYS A 19 6.16 4.10 -6.55
N TYR A 20 5.03 4.15 -5.83
CA TYR A 20 5.00 4.52 -4.41
C TYR A 20 5.20 3.35 -3.44
N TRP A 21 4.87 2.11 -3.81
CA TRP A 21 5.01 0.94 -2.92
C TRP A 21 6.47 0.63 -2.55
N ALA A 22 6.75 -0.14 -1.51
CA ALA A 22 8.14 -0.35 -1.05
C ALA A 22 8.54 -1.84 -1.08
N ALA A 23 9.46 -2.22 -0.20
CA ALA A 23 10.14 -3.51 -0.28
C ALA A 23 9.18 -4.71 -0.19
N GLN A 24 8.18 -4.68 0.70
CA GLN A 24 7.33 -5.85 0.90
C GLN A 24 6.39 -6.07 -0.29
N THR A 25 5.88 -4.99 -0.88
CA THR A 25 5.08 -5.08 -2.11
C THR A 25 5.92 -5.59 -3.27
N GLU A 26 7.13 -5.07 -3.47
CA GLU A 26 8.01 -5.52 -4.55
C GLU A 26 8.34 -7.01 -4.41
N ARG A 27 8.73 -7.45 -3.21
CA ARG A 27 8.96 -8.87 -2.95
C ARG A 27 7.73 -9.72 -3.20
N SER A 28 6.55 -9.25 -2.83
CA SER A 28 5.31 -9.98 -3.11
C SER A 28 5.01 -10.05 -4.60
N HIS A 29 5.26 -8.96 -5.33
CA HIS A 29 5.08 -8.91 -6.77
C HIS A 29 5.99 -9.90 -7.49
N GLU A 30 7.26 -10.03 -7.06
CA GLU A 30 8.22 -11.00 -7.61
C GLU A 30 7.91 -12.45 -7.20
N ASN A 31 7.48 -12.69 -5.96
CA ASN A 31 7.28 -14.05 -5.43
C ASN A 31 5.97 -14.71 -5.85
N PHE A 32 4.96 -13.94 -6.24
CA PHE A 32 3.62 -14.45 -6.59
C PHE A 32 3.21 -14.06 -8.03
N PRO A 33 3.91 -14.55 -9.07
CA PRO A 33 3.65 -14.19 -10.46
C PRO A 33 2.45 -14.94 -11.07
N ILE A 34 1.39 -15.18 -10.30
CA ILE A 34 0.22 -15.97 -10.71
C ILE A 34 -0.93 -15.02 -11.03
N GLY A 35 -1.34 -14.97 -12.30
CA GLY A 35 -2.46 -14.11 -12.73
C GLY A 35 -2.10 -12.63 -12.89
N VAL A 36 -0.81 -12.27 -12.99
CA VAL A 36 -0.35 -10.88 -13.17
C VAL A 36 -1.03 -10.25 -14.40
N GLY A 37 -1.69 -9.11 -14.19
CA GLY A 37 -2.41 -8.37 -15.23
C GLY A 37 -3.80 -8.91 -15.59
N ILE A 38 -4.25 -10.02 -14.97
CA ILE A 38 -5.56 -10.64 -15.19
C ILE A 38 -6.36 -10.71 -13.88
N GLU A 39 -5.73 -11.21 -12.83
CA GLU A 39 -6.30 -11.44 -11.50
C GLU A 39 -5.57 -10.58 -10.46
N THR A 40 -5.34 -9.31 -10.80
CA THR A 40 -4.87 -8.31 -9.85
C THR A 40 -5.91 -8.07 -8.78
N MET A 41 -5.48 -7.59 -7.61
CA MET A 41 -6.39 -7.28 -6.50
C MET A 41 -7.49 -6.34 -7.00
N PRO A 42 -8.79 -6.68 -6.82
CA PRO A 42 -9.87 -5.86 -7.33
C PRO A 42 -9.83 -4.44 -6.79
N ARG A 43 -10.20 -3.45 -7.61
CA ARG A 43 -10.19 -2.04 -7.23
C ARG A 43 -11.08 -1.77 -6.01
N GLU A 44 -12.15 -2.51 -5.86
CA GLU A 44 -13.07 -2.42 -4.71
C GLU A 44 -12.34 -2.71 -3.40
N ILE A 45 -11.35 -3.60 -3.41
CA ILE A 45 -10.54 -3.93 -2.24
C ILE A 45 -9.53 -2.82 -1.94
N THR A 46 -8.83 -2.29 -2.96
CA THR A 46 -7.88 -1.18 -2.74
C THR A 46 -8.59 0.10 -2.30
N HIS A 47 -9.75 0.40 -2.90
CA HIS A 47 -10.65 1.47 -2.46
C HIS A 47 -11.07 1.29 -1.00
N ALA A 48 -11.48 0.08 -0.61
CA ALA A 48 -11.84 -0.21 0.78
C ALA A 48 -10.66 -0.07 1.75
N PHE A 49 -9.43 -0.40 1.32
CA PHE A 49 -8.22 -0.10 2.11
C PHE A 49 -8.04 1.39 2.34
N GLY A 50 -8.22 2.23 1.33
CA GLY A 50 -8.17 3.69 1.50
C GLY A 50 -9.15 4.20 2.57
N ILE A 51 -10.41 3.72 2.54
CA ILE A 51 -11.41 4.03 3.57
C ILE A 51 -10.94 3.55 4.95
N LEU A 52 -10.51 2.29 5.04
CA LEU A 52 -10.08 1.68 6.29
C LEU A 52 -8.90 2.42 6.93
N LYS A 53 -7.88 2.76 6.14
CA LYS A 53 -6.67 3.46 6.63
C LYS A 53 -6.99 4.89 7.06
N LYS A 54 -7.85 5.60 6.32
CA LYS A 54 -8.32 6.94 6.72
C LYS A 54 -9.10 6.90 8.03
N ALA A 55 -10.04 5.97 8.17
CA ALA A 55 -10.80 5.80 9.41
C ALA A 55 -9.89 5.44 10.59
N ALA A 56 -8.91 4.57 10.38
CA ALA A 56 -7.92 4.22 11.40
C ALA A 56 -7.06 5.43 11.81
N ALA A 57 -6.61 6.26 10.86
CA ALA A 57 -5.85 7.47 11.15
C ALA A 57 -6.67 8.47 11.98
N LEU A 58 -7.93 8.72 11.60
CA LEU A 58 -8.85 9.61 12.33
C LEU A 58 -9.07 9.14 13.78
N ALA A 59 -9.35 7.84 13.96
CA ALA A 59 -9.53 7.26 15.28
C ALA A 59 -8.24 7.32 16.12
N ASN A 60 -7.08 7.05 15.51
CA ASN A 60 -5.79 7.10 16.18
C ASN A 60 -5.41 8.53 16.60
N ASN A 61 -5.66 9.54 15.76
CA ASN A 61 -5.46 10.95 16.13
C ASN A 61 -6.38 11.34 17.29
N SER A 62 -7.65 10.93 17.26
CA SER A 62 -8.61 11.22 18.33
C SER A 62 -8.22 10.61 19.68
N LEU A 63 -7.64 9.40 19.69
CA LEU A 63 -7.31 8.66 20.91
C LEU A 63 -5.85 8.87 21.38
N LYS A 64 -4.94 9.15 20.46
CA LYS A 64 -3.48 9.22 20.65
C LYS A 64 -2.85 10.34 19.80
N PRO A 65 -3.24 11.61 19.99
CA PRO A 65 -2.77 12.73 19.18
C PRO A 65 -1.25 12.95 19.27
N GLU A 66 -0.61 12.48 20.34
CA GLU A 66 0.86 12.51 20.49
C GLU A 66 1.59 11.52 19.58
N LYS A 67 0.91 10.46 19.12
CA LYS A 67 1.47 9.45 18.20
C LYS A 67 1.03 9.70 16.75
N MET A 68 -0.25 10.00 16.58
CA MET A 68 -0.87 10.39 15.31
C MET A 68 -1.17 11.88 15.36
N THR A 69 -0.15 12.69 15.09
CA THR A 69 -0.25 14.16 15.09
C THR A 69 -1.16 14.65 13.96
N ASP A 70 -1.64 15.89 14.05
CA ASP A 70 -2.49 16.48 13.01
C ASP A 70 -1.77 16.55 11.65
N GLU A 71 -0.46 16.77 11.65
CA GLU A 71 0.38 16.72 10.45
C GLU A 71 0.36 15.33 9.79
N LYS A 72 0.57 14.26 10.58
CA LYS A 72 0.49 12.89 10.07
C LYS A 72 -0.91 12.55 9.60
N LEU A 73 -1.94 12.95 10.35
CA LEU A 73 -3.33 12.74 9.97
C LEU A 73 -3.64 13.41 8.64
N ALA A 74 -3.21 14.66 8.43
CA ALA A 74 -3.45 15.40 7.20
C ALA A 74 -2.78 14.72 5.99
N ALA A 75 -1.50 14.33 6.14
CA ALA A 75 -0.75 13.63 5.10
C ALA A 75 -1.39 12.28 4.75
N ILE A 76 -1.65 11.44 5.75
CA ILE A 76 -2.26 10.11 5.56
C ILE A 76 -3.68 10.23 4.99
N SER A 77 -4.48 11.19 5.46
CA SER A 77 -5.84 11.38 4.96
C SER A 77 -5.85 11.77 3.48
N THR A 78 -4.92 12.63 3.05
CA THR A 78 -4.77 13.03 1.65
C THR A 78 -4.42 11.82 0.78
N ALA A 79 -3.40 11.04 1.17
CA ALA A 79 -3.01 9.83 0.45
C ALA A 79 -4.16 8.81 0.39
N CYS A 80 -4.88 8.62 1.50
CA CYS A 80 -6.05 7.75 1.51
C CYS A 80 -7.15 8.22 0.55
N ASP A 81 -7.39 9.53 0.44
CA ASP A 81 -8.37 10.07 -0.51
C ASP A 81 -7.95 9.81 -1.97
N GLU A 82 -6.64 9.83 -2.28
CA GLU A 82 -6.11 9.47 -3.61
C GLU A 82 -6.22 7.96 -3.91
N VAL A 83 -6.12 7.10 -2.89
CA VAL A 83 -6.44 5.66 -3.03
C VAL A 83 -7.95 5.47 -3.25
N ILE A 84 -8.79 6.16 -2.47
CA ILE A 84 -10.26 6.06 -2.57
C ILE A 84 -10.74 6.54 -3.95
N SER A 85 -10.21 7.64 -4.48
CA SER A 85 -10.54 8.14 -5.82
C SER A 85 -10.10 7.18 -6.92
N GLY A 86 -9.06 6.38 -6.66
CA GLY A 86 -8.40 5.52 -7.63
C GLY A 86 -7.29 6.24 -8.42
N SER A 87 -6.87 7.44 -7.99
CA SER A 87 -5.73 8.15 -8.58
C SER A 87 -4.43 7.33 -8.48
N LEU A 88 -4.34 6.44 -7.49
CA LEU A 88 -3.16 5.62 -7.23
C LEU A 88 -3.29 4.15 -7.66
N ASN A 89 -4.25 3.80 -8.53
CA ASN A 89 -4.50 2.40 -8.92
C ASN A 89 -3.25 1.69 -9.47
N ASP A 90 -2.40 2.42 -10.20
CA ASP A 90 -1.16 1.88 -10.80
C ASP A 90 -0.07 1.57 -9.76
N HIS A 91 -0.34 1.79 -8.47
CA HIS A 91 0.52 1.48 -7.33
C HIS A 91 0.09 0.24 -6.54
N PHE A 92 -0.89 -0.53 -7.04
CA PHE A 92 -1.36 -1.77 -6.42
C PHE A 92 -1.16 -2.98 -7.35
N PRO A 93 0.09 -3.46 -7.54
CA PRO A 93 0.42 -4.45 -8.58
C PRO A 93 0.13 -5.90 -8.16
N LEU A 94 -0.32 -6.12 -6.92
CA LEU A 94 -0.42 -7.45 -6.34
C LEU A 94 -1.63 -8.22 -6.87
N VAL A 95 -1.44 -9.53 -6.99
CA VAL A 95 -2.46 -10.48 -7.45
C VAL A 95 -3.32 -10.99 -6.31
N VAL A 96 -4.49 -11.53 -6.65
CA VAL A 96 -5.36 -12.25 -5.70
C VAL A 96 -4.63 -13.45 -5.09
N TRP A 97 -3.80 -14.13 -5.89
CA TRP A 97 -3.06 -15.33 -5.52
C TRP A 97 -1.78 -15.02 -4.72
N GLN A 98 -1.98 -14.52 -3.51
CA GLN A 98 -0.93 -14.15 -2.58
C GLN A 98 -1.10 -14.94 -1.27
N THR A 99 -0.52 -14.49 -0.15
CA THR A 99 -0.78 -15.07 1.17
C THR A 99 -2.29 -15.06 1.50
N GLY A 100 -2.79 -16.17 2.06
CA GLY A 100 -4.22 -16.35 2.36
C GLY A 100 -4.78 -15.39 3.42
N SER A 101 -3.93 -14.69 4.17
CA SER A 101 -4.35 -13.66 5.12
C SER A 101 -4.54 -12.27 4.49
N GLY A 102 -4.10 -12.07 3.23
CA GLY A 102 -4.09 -10.75 2.59
C GLY A 102 -3.05 -9.78 3.15
N THR A 103 -2.06 -10.27 3.92
CA THR A 103 -1.02 -9.41 4.54
C THR A 103 -0.29 -8.54 3.51
N GLN A 104 0.00 -9.07 2.33
CA GLN A 104 0.75 -8.34 1.30
C GLN A 104 -0.06 -7.18 0.72
N SER A 105 -1.35 -7.35 0.38
CA SER A 105 -2.20 -6.22 -0.01
C SER A 105 -2.40 -5.19 1.12
N ASN A 106 -2.49 -5.63 2.37
CA ASN A 106 -2.52 -4.70 3.49
C ASN A 106 -1.23 -3.89 3.61
N MET A 107 -0.07 -4.53 3.37
CA MET A 107 1.22 -3.83 3.37
C MET A 107 1.39 -2.94 2.16
N ASN A 108 0.91 -3.34 0.98
CA ASN A 108 0.87 -2.48 -0.20
C ASN A 108 0.11 -1.19 0.06
N ALA A 109 -1.03 -1.25 0.75
CA ALA A 109 -1.78 -0.06 1.17
C ALA A 109 -1.15 0.73 2.34
N ASN A 110 -0.14 0.19 3.03
CA ASN A 110 0.61 0.93 4.04
C ASN A 110 1.86 1.61 3.43
N GLU A 111 2.45 0.98 2.41
CA GLU A 111 3.64 1.46 1.74
C GLU A 111 3.33 2.55 0.70
N VAL A 112 2.21 2.42 -0.01
CA VAL A 112 1.62 3.46 -0.86
C VAL A 112 0.90 4.48 0.00
#